data_AF-A0A812UGQ0-F1
#
_entry.id   AF-A0A812UGQ0-F1
#
_cell.length_a   1.000
_cell.length_b   1.000
_cell.length_c   1.000
_cell.angle_alpha   90.00
_cell.angle_beta   90.00
_cell.angle_gamma   90.00
#
_symmetry.space_group_name_H-M   'P 1'
#
loop_
_entity.id
_entity.type
_entity.pdbx_description
1 polymer ?
#
loop_
_entity_poly.entity_id
_entity_poly.type
_entity_poly.pdbx_seq_one_letter_code
_entity_poly.pdbx_strand_id
1 'polypeptide(L)'
;MSKTALMPFMCYRHPNGRASVLRFSDVLCWESSDHTLMVVFGIFMTASMALYWSILVCCTLLAPRLSSQGNVFFLTATRFLFFRFRTDCWWYGTWFIMRGPLLSLPVAIFTDLPQVQLFCMTAVIETYMVIQLVVWPWKTPLINLADGSMNMMMILLLSLGTTFLDALEGDARMTYSRIAVGILGVLYFVAFLLLCAALYALCHKVSMGSSEEHWVLTLGRPPSTTQLCEAFEALQIAYQTVDSAVIEKAIDDLSVYDRRMLAAVLTTVAPMLGNDRRMKLARRLSVTTTSLASMSVRSQGAAEAERASSPQPQKVESTEVPPSAHIRREVAQSAYI
;
A
#
# COMPACT_ATOMS: atom_id res chain seq x y z
N MET A 1 11.02 1.23 -15.68
CA MET A 1 10.49 2.05 -16.80
C MET A 1 11.15 3.42 -16.88
N SER A 2 11.22 4.21 -15.80
CA SER A 2 11.83 5.56 -15.83
C SER A 2 13.27 5.59 -16.37
N LYS A 3 14.13 4.65 -15.94
CA LYS A 3 15.51 4.51 -16.47
C LYS A 3 15.55 4.32 -17.99
N THR A 4 14.61 3.55 -18.55
CA THR A 4 14.55 3.30 -20.01
C THR A 4 14.12 4.55 -20.76
N ALA A 5 13.13 5.28 -20.25
CA ALA A 5 12.66 6.55 -20.83
C ALA A 5 13.76 7.62 -20.82
N LEU A 6 14.61 7.62 -19.80
CA LEU A 6 15.68 8.61 -19.63
C LEU A 6 17.00 8.23 -20.31
N MET A 7 17.14 6.99 -20.79
CA MET A 7 18.37 6.49 -21.42
C MET A 7 18.90 7.36 -22.58
N PRO A 8 18.06 7.91 -23.49
CA PRO A 8 18.55 8.75 -24.60
C PRO A 8 19.22 10.06 -24.17
N PHE A 9 18.94 10.53 -22.94
CA PHE A 9 19.51 11.77 -22.40
C PHE A 9 20.84 11.55 -21.67
N MET A 10 21.24 10.29 -21.44
CA MET A 10 22.47 9.93 -20.75
C MET A 10 23.66 9.94 -21.71
N CYS A 11 24.12 11.14 -22.09
CA CYS A 11 25.30 11.32 -22.95
C CYS A 11 26.56 11.52 -22.10
N TYR A 12 27.66 10.84 -22.44
CA TYR A 12 28.97 11.10 -21.84
C TYR A 12 29.93 11.73 -22.86
N ARG A 13 30.82 12.59 -22.40
CA ARG A 13 31.78 13.30 -23.26
C ARG A 13 33.09 12.53 -23.43
N HIS A 14 33.59 12.51 -24.66
CA HIS A 14 34.88 11.93 -25.05
C HIS A 14 35.99 12.99 -25.03
N PRO A 15 37.28 12.60 -24.94
CA PRO A 15 38.42 13.52 -25.01
C PRO A 15 38.50 14.34 -26.31
N ASN A 16 37.87 13.87 -27.39
CA ASN A 16 37.83 14.57 -28.69
C ASN A 16 36.72 15.64 -28.76
N GLY A 17 35.97 15.87 -27.68
CA GLY A 17 34.87 16.84 -27.60
C GLY A 17 33.51 16.33 -28.10
N ARG A 18 33.43 15.11 -28.65
CA ARG A 18 32.15 14.48 -29.02
C ARG A 18 31.48 13.84 -27.80
N ALA A 19 30.20 13.55 -27.90
CA ALA A 19 29.47 12.80 -26.88
C ALA A 19 28.74 11.59 -27.48
N SER A 20 28.70 10.48 -26.75
CA SER A 20 27.94 9.29 -27.13
C SER A 20 26.93 8.93 -26.05
N VAL A 21 25.87 8.21 -26.42
CA VAL A 21 24.90 7.67 -25.46
C VAL A 21 25.59 6.61 -24.59
N LEU A 22 25.45 6.70 -23.26
CA LEU A 22 26.15 5.82 -22.30
C LEU A 22 25.91 4.33 -22.55
N ARG A 23 24.70 3.96 -22.98
CA ARG A 23 24.35 2.57 -23.28
C ARG A 23 24.70 2.13 -24.70
N PHE A 24 24.80 3.07 -25.64
CA PHE A 24 25.00 2.83 -27.08
C PHE A 24 26.11 3.76 -27.56
N SER A 25 27.37 3.34 -27.35
CA SER A 25 28.54 4.20 -27.61
C SER A 25 28.75 4.53 -29.08
N ASP A 26 28.17 3.74 -29.98
CA ASP A 26 28.11 3.92 -31.43
C ASP A 26 27.19 5.07 -31.86
N VAL A 27 26.22 5.44 -31.01
CA VAL A 27 25.28 6.54 -31.28
C VAL A 27 25.83 7.84 -30.71
N LEU A 28 26.29 8.73 -31.60
CA LEU A 28 26.76 10.07 -31.27
C LEU A 28 25.59 11.00 -30.93
N CYS A 29 25.67 11.67 -29.78
CA CYS A 29 24.63 12.58 -29.32
C CYS A 29 24.57 13.83 -30.19
N TRP A 30 23.35 14.18 -30.65
CA TRP A 30 23.05 15.36 -31.49
C TRP A 30 23.65 15.37 -32.90
N GLU A 31 24.47 14.37 -33.27
CA GLU A 31 25.05 14.24 -34.61
C GLU A 31 24.31 13.18 -35.47
N SER A 32 23.85 12.08 -34.86
CA SER A 32 23.15 11.01 -35.58
C SER A 32 21.64 11.23 -35.63
N SER A 33 21.02 10.87 -36.77
CA SER A 33 19.56 10.76 -36.90
C SER A 33 18.96 9.77 -35.89
N ASP A 34 19.71 8.74 -35.53
CA ASP A 34 19.28 7.70 -34.61
C ASP A 34 19.11 8.25 -33.19
N HIS A 35 20.03 9.12 -32.76
CA HIS A 35 19.93 9.78 -31.46
C HIS A 35 18.69 10.67 -31.38
N THR A 36 18.40 11.43 -32.44
CA THR A 36 17.21 12.29 -32.50
C THR A 36 15.93 11.48 -32.34
N LEU A 37 15.83 10.33 -33.03
CA LEU A 37 14.69 9.42 -32.91
C LEU A 37 14.58 8.85 -31.49
N MET A 38 15.69 8.42 -30.89
CA MET A 38 15.71 7.95 -29.50
C MET A 38 15.23 9.02 -28.52
N VAL A 39 15.67 10.28 -28.68
CA VAL A 39 15.26 11.40 -27.83
C VAL A 39 13.76 11.66 -27.96
N VAL A 40 13.19 11.66 -29.18
CA VAL A 40 11.74 11.83 -29.40
C VAL A 40 10.94 10.76 -28.65
N PHE A 41 11.34 9.49 -28.75
CA PHE A 41 10.69 8.42 -27.98
C PHE A 41 10.90 8.56 -26.47
N GLY A 42 12.09 9.00 -26.03
CA GLY A 42 12.38 9.30 -24.63
C GLY A 42 11.49 10.41 -24.07
N ILE A 43 11.26 11.48 -24.83
CA ILE A 43 10.35 12.57 -24.47
C ILE A 43 8.92 12.04 -24.34
N PHE A 44 8.43 11.28 -25.31
CA PHE A 44 7.08 10.71 -25.28
C PHE A 44 6.87 9.79 -24.06
N MET A 45 7.84 8.92 -23.77
CA MET A 45 7.81 8.02 -22.60
C MET A 45 7.90 8.78 -21.28
N THR A 46 8.68 9.87 -21.23
CA THR A 46 8.79 10.71 -20.03
C THR A 46 7.50 11.51 -19.80
N ALA A 47 6.89 12.03 -20.88
CA ALA A 47 5.62 12.73 -20.82
C ALA A 47 4.47 11.80 -20.38
N SER A 48 4.42 10.56 -20.89
CA SER A 48 3.41 9.58 -20.45
C SER A 48 3.57 9.19 -18.97
N MET A 49 4.81 9.08 -18.48
CA MET A 49 5.10 8.88 -17.06
C MET A 49 4.64 10.07 -16.21
N ALA A 50 4.90 11.31 -16.65
CA ALA A 50 4.47 12.52 -15.94
C ALA A 50 2.93 12.65 -15.92
N LEU A 51 2.26 12.34 -17.03
CA LEU A 51 0.80 12.29 -17.12
C LEU A 51 0.23 11.24 -16.17
N TYR A 52 0.79 10.03 -16.17
CA TYR A 52 0.36 8.97 -15.26
C TYR A 52 0.49 9.40 -13.80
N TRP A 53 1.62 9.99 -13.40
CA TRP A 53 1.79 10.49 -12.04
C TRP A 53 0.79 11.60 -11.71
N SER A 54 0.51 12.51 -12.65
CA SER A 54 -0.49 13.57 -12.47
C SER A 54 -1.90 13.01 -12.24
N ILE A 55 -2.25 11.93 -12.93
CA ILE A 55 -3.50 11.19 -12.70
C ILE A 55 -3.51 10.59 -11.28
N LEU A 56 -2.42 9.97 -10.82
CA LEU A 56 -2.33 9.43 -9.46
C LEU A 56 -2.50 10.50 -8.38
N VAL A 57 -1.88 11.66 -8.57
CA VAL A 57 -2.05 12.82 -7.68
C VAL A 57 -3.51 13.25 -7.65
N CYS A 58 -4.14 13.41 -8.81
CA CYS A 58 -5.56 13.74 -8.91
C CYS A 58 -6.43 12.71 -8.19
N CYS A 59 -6.21 11.41 -8.42
CA CYS A 59 -6.90 10.33 -7.73
C CYS A 59 -6.71 10.44 -6.20
N THR A 60 -5.49 10.73 -5.73
CA THR A 60 -5.18 10.88 -4.30
C THR A 60 -5.94 12.04 -3.66
N LEU A 61 -6.01 13.18 -4.34
CA LEU A 61 -6.72 14.37 -3.87
C LEU A 61 -8.24 14.17 -3.87
N LEU A 62 -8.78 13.45 -4.85
CA LEU A 62 -10.21 13.13 -4.95
C LEU A 62 -10.64 11.99 -4.04
N ALA A 63 -9.70 11.15 -3.58
CA ALA A 63 -10.02 9.91 -2.87
C ALA A 63 -10.92 10.10 -1.64
N PRO A 64 -10.70 11.08 -0.73
CA PRO A 64 -11.56 11.25 0.44
C PRO A 64 -12.99 11.64 0.09
N ARG A 65 -13.17 12.45 -0.97
CA ARG A 65 -14.50 12.86 -1.45
C ARG A 65 -15.24 11.67 -2.05
N LEU A 66 -14.59 10.95 -2.97
CA LEU A 66 -15.21 9.82 -3.67
C LEU A 66 -15.46 8.62 -2.75
N SER A 67 -14.60 8.39 -1.75
CA SER A 67 -14.84 7.37 -0.73
C SER A 67 -16.05 7.69 0.14
N SER A 68 -16.23 8.96 0.53
CA SER A 68 -17.39 9.39 1.33
C SER A 68 -18.72 9.27 0.59
N GLN A 69 -18.69 9.26 -0.74
CA GLN A 69 -19.86 9.04 -1.60
C GLN A 69 -20.15 7.54 -1.84
N GLY A 70 -19.30 6.63 -1.32
CA GLY A 70 -19.47 5.20 -1.52
C GLY A 70 -19.21 4.73 -2.97
N ASN A 71 -18.36 5.44 -3.73
CA ASN A 71 -18.07 5.05 -5.12
C ASN A 71 -17.18 3.79 -5.17
N VAL A 72 -17.81 2.62 -5.25
CA VAL A 72 -17.14 1.30 -5.25
C VAL A 72 -16.22 1.12 -6.46
N PHE A 73 -16.59 1.64 -7.63
CA PHE A 73 -15.78 1.53 -8.84
C PHE A 73 -14.45 2.27 -8.68
N PHE A 74 -14.48 3.50 -8.17
CA PHE A 74 -13.26 4.27 -7.89
C PHE A 74 -12.34 3.56 -6.88
N LEU A 75 -12.90 3.05 -5.77
CA LEU A 75 -12.12 2.36 -4.75
C LEU A 75 -11.50 1.05 -5.27
N THR A 76 -12.19 0.37 -6.18
CA THR A 76 -11.69 -0.85 -6.83
C THR A 76 -10.56 -0.53 -7.81
N ALA A 77 -10.74 0.49 -8.67
CA ALA A 77 -9.73 0.91 -9.65
C ALA A 77 -8.46 1.46 -8.99
N THR A 78 -8.60 2.16 -7.86
CA THR A 78 -7.48 2.76 -7.11
C THR A 78 -6.98 1.87 -5.97
N ARG A 79 -7.44 0.62 -5.88
CA ARG A 79 -7.05 -0.32 -4.82
C ARG A 79 -5.54 -0.47 -4.72
N PHE A 80 -4.82 -0.52 -5.84
CA PHE A 80 -3.36 -0.66 -5.84
C PHE A 80 -2.64 0.48 -5.13
N LEU A 81 -3.25 1.67 -5.09
CA LEU A 81 -2.69 2.88 -4.51
C LEU A 81 -2.87 2.94 -3.00
N PHE A 82 -4.02 2.47 -2.49
CA PHE A 82 -4.39 2.64 -1.07
C PHE A 82 -4.32 1.36 -0.25
N PHE A 83 -4.50 0.18 -0.86
CA PHE A 83 -4.75 -1.06 -0.12
C PHE A 83 -3.62 -1.47 0.82
N ARG A 84 -2.37 -1.19 0.45
CA ARG A 84 -1.16 -1.58 1.21
C ARG A 84 -0.85 -0.66 2.39
N PHE A 85 -1.39 0.56 2.37
CA PHE A 85 -1.04 1.61 3.31
C PHE A 85 -2.16 1.82 4.33
N ARG A 86 -1.82 2.38 5.48
CA ARG A 86 -2.79 2.80 6.49
C ARG A 86 -3.71 3.86 5.90
N THR A 87 -4.96 3.84 6.33
CA THR A 87 -5.99 4.78 5.88
C THR A 87 -5.77 6.21 6.36
N ASP A 88 -4.83 6.45 7.29
CA ASP A 88 -4.42 7.78 7.77
C ASP A 88 -3.39 8.44 6.84
N CYS A 89 -2.67 7.66 6.03
CA CYS A 89 -1.61 8.11 5.14
C CYS A 89 -1.89 7.66 3.70
N TRP A 90 -3.15 7.80 3.24
CA TRP A 90 -3.58 7.38 1.90
C TRP A 90 -2.78 8.03 0.77
N TRP A 91 -2.20 9.21 1.01
CA TRP A 91 -1.35 9.93 0.07
C TRP A 91 0.02 9.28 -0.16
N TYR A 92 0.46 8.43 0.77
CA TYR A 92 1.80 7.84 0.73
C TYR A 92 2.02 6.94 -0.49
N GLY A 93 0.98 6.28 -1.01
CA GLY A 93 1.10 5.45 -2.20
C GLY A 93 1.57 6.23 -3.44
N THR A 94 1.14 7.48 -3.58
CA THR A 94 1.57 8.35 -4.70
C THR A 94 3.01 8.81 -4.52
N TRP A 95 3.39 9.13 -3.28
CA TRP A 95 4.78 9.45 -2.93
C TRP A 95 5.71 8.24 -3.19
N PHE A 96 5.28 7.04 -2.79
CA PHE A 96 6.00 5.80 -3.00
C PHE A 96 6.34 5.54 -4.48
N ILE A 97 5.36 5.73 -5.37
CA ILE A 97 5.55 5.52 -6.82
C ILE A 97 6.55 6.54 -7.41
N MET A 98 6.61 7.76 -6.86
CA MET A 98 7.51 8.82 -7.32
C MET A 98 9.01 8.52 -7.07
N ARG A 99 9.32 7.66 -6.09
CA ARG A 99 10.69 7.27 -5.73
C ARG A 99 11.50 6.77 -6.93
N GLY A 100 10.91 5.91 -7.78
CA GLY A 100 11.62 5.32 -8.92
C GLY A 100 12.10 6.35 -9.94
N PRO A 101 11.21 7.21 -10.48
CA PRO A 101 11.58 8.33 -11.34
C PRO A 101 12.63 9.27 -10.73
N LEU A 102 12.46 9.65 -9.46
CA LEU A 102 13.41 10.53 -8.75
C LEU A 102 14.82 9.93 -8.67
N LEU A 103 14.94 8.61 -8.48
CA LEU A 103 16.24 7.94 -8.47
C LEU A 103 16.90 7.85 -9.84
N SER A 104 16.11 7.87 -10.93
CA SER A 104 16.65 7.83 -12.29
C SER A 104 17.05 9.20 -12.85
N LEU A 105 16.53 10.30 -12.30
CA LEU A 105 16.80 11.65 -12.78
C LEU A 105 18.27 12.08 -12.61
N PRO A 106 18.94 11.89 -11.45
CA PRO A 106 20.34 12.26 -11.29
C PRO A 106 21.26 11.59 -12.32
N VAL A 107 20.95 10.34 -12.67
CA VAL A 107 21.70 9.55 -13.64
C VAL A 107 21.58 10.13 -15.05
N ALA A 108 20.44 10.74 -15.38
CA ALA A 108 20.22 11.38 -16.68
C ALA A 108 20.81 12.80 -16.75
N ILE A 109 20.71 13.56 -15.66
CA ILE A 109 21.13 14.96 -15.62
C ILE A 109 22.65 15.09 -15.42
N PHE A 110 23.24 14.26 -14.57
CA PHE A 110 24.64 14.37 -14.15
C PHE A 110 25.50 13.21 -14.69
N THR A 111 25.30 12.84 -15.95
CA THR A 111 25.99 11.69 -16.58
C THR A 111 27.51 11.78 -16.49
N ASP A 112 28.09 12.98 -16.65
CA ASP A 112 29.53 13.22 -16.60
C ASP A 112 30.07 13.43 -15.15
N LEU A 113 29.20 13.51 -14.15
CA LEU A 113 29.54 13.87 -12.76
C LEU A 113 29.06 12.79 -11.77
N PRO A 114 29.73 11.64 -11.68
CA PRO A 114 29.27 10.50 -10.88
C PRO A 114 29.17 10.82 -9.38
N GLN A 115 30.02 11.71 -8.85
CA GLN A 115 29.94 12.17 -7.45
C GLN A 115 28.62 12.89 -7.18
N VAL A 116 28.23 13.81 -8.06
CA VAL A 116 26.97 14.56 -7.97
C VAL A 116 25.78 13.62 -8.15
N GLN A 117 25.87 12.66 -9.08
CA GLN A 117 24.86 11.63 -9.26
C GLN A 117 24.62 10.83 -7.97
N LEU A 118 25.67 10.29 -7.36
CA LEU A 118 25.56 9.49 -6.13
C LEU A 118 25.04 10.32 -4.95
N PHE A 119 25.49 11.57 -4.82
CA PHE A 119 24.99 12.51 -3.81
C PHE A 119 23.48 12.76 -3.96
N CYS A 120 23.03 13.13 -5.15
CA CYS A 120 21.60 13.38 -5.41
C CYS A 120 20.75 12.11 -5.22
N MET A 121 21.24 10.94 -5.63
CA MET A 121 20.54 9.67 -5.38
C MET A 121 20.42 9.38 -3.88
N THR A 122 21.49 9.63 -3.12
CA THR A 122 21.50 9.45 -1.66
C THR A 122 20.48 10.37 -0.99
N ALA A 123 20.47 11.67 -1.36
CA ALA A 123 19.50 12.64 -0.84
C ALA A 123 18.04 12.24 -1.12
N VAL A 124 17.75 11.66 -2.29
CA VAL A 124 16.41 11.14 -2.64
C VAL A 124 16.03 9.95 -1.75
N ILE A 125 16.91 8.96 -1.56
CA ILE A 125 16.61 7.80 -0.70
C ILE A 125 16.49 8.21 0.77
N GLU A 126 17.35 9.13 1.23
CA GLU A 126 17.32 9.64 2.60
C GLU A 126 16.02 10.39 2.89
N THR A 127 15.60 11.30 2.00
CA THR A 127 14.32 12.01 2.13
C THR A 127 13.15 11.03 2.18
N TYR A 128 13.18 10.00 1.32
CA TYR A 128 12.18 8.93 1.33
C TYR A 128 12.18 8.16 2.66
N MET A 129 13.35 7.79 3.17
CA MET A 129 13.52 7.06 4.43
C MET A 129 13.00 7.88 5.62
N VAL A 130 13.32 9.18 5.70
CA VAL A 130 12.85 10.05 6.78
C VAL A 130 11.32 10.10 6.79
N ILE A 131 10.68 10.31 5.63
CA ILE A 131 9.21 10.32 5.54
C ILE A 131 8.64 8.96 5.95
N GLN A 132 9.24 7.85 5.50
CA GLN A 132 8.81 6.50 5.84
C GLN A 132 8.90 6.20 7.34
N LEU A 133 10.01 6.57 7.99
CA LEU A 133 10.25 6.38 9.42
C LEU A 133 9.41 7.29 10.31
N VAL A 134 8.97 8.45 9.82
CA VAL A 134 8.06 9.34 10.56
C VAL A 134 6.61 8.90 10.41
N VAL A 135 6.19 8.48 9.21
CA VAL A 135 4.78 8.20 8.91
C VAL A 135 4.37 6.76 9.26
N TRP A 136 5.29 5.79 9.18
CA TRP A 136 4.99 4.35 9.30
C TRP A 136 3.78 3.93 8.45
N PRO A 137 3.86 4.11 7.12
CA PRO A 137 2.68 4.08 6.27
C PRO A 137 2.15 2.68 6.00
N TRP A 138 2.98 1.65 6.13
CA TRP A 138 2.54 0.27 5.85
C TRP A 138 1.61 -0.22 6.96
N LYS A 139 0.56 -0.98 6.58
CA LYS A 139 -0.38 -1.57 7.55
C LYS A 139 0.30 -2.55 8.51
N THR A 140 1.24 -3.33 7.99
CA THR A 140 2.00 -4.32 8.76
C THR A 140 3.30 -3.69 9.28
N PRO A 141 3.51 -3.57 10.60
CA PRO A 141 4.71 -2.96 11.19
C PRO A 141 6.03 -3.59 10.71
N LEU A 142 6.08 -4.91 10.53
CA LEU A 142 7.27 -5.58 10.01
C LEU A 142 7.71 -5.06 8.64
N ILE A 143 6.76 -4.70 7.76
CA ILE A 143 7.08 -4.15 6.43
C ILE A 143 7.69 -2.76 6.55
N ASN A 144 7.23 -1.93 7.50
CA ASN A 144 7.86 -0.63 7.78
C ASN A 144 9.33 -0.81 8.22
N LEU A 145 9.58 -1.75 9.13
CA LEU A 145 10.94 -2.05 9.59
C LEU A 145 11.83 -2.54 8.44
N ALA A 146 11.31 -3.46 7.63
CA ALA A 146 12.07 -4.01 6.52
C ALA A 146 12.34 -2.98 5.43
N ASP A 147 11.36 -2.16 5.03
CA ASP A 147 11.54 -1.05 4.09
C ASP A 147 12.59 -0.07 4.60
N GLY A 148 12.50 0.36 5.87
CA GLY A 148 13.49 1.21 6.51
C GLY A 148 14.90 0.61 6.49
N SER A 149 15.03 -0.68 6.84
CA SER A 149 16.32 -1.39 6.82
C SER A 149 16.91 -1.48 5.41
N MET A 150 16.09 -1.75 4.38
CA MET A 150 16.54 -1.80 3.00
C MET A 150 17.02 -0.43 2.52
N ASN A 151 16.31 0.66 2.87
CA ASN A 151 16.73 2.02 2.53
C ASN A 151 18.05 2.40 3.20
N MET A 152 18.21 2.06 4.48
CA MET A 152 19.47 2.27 5.20
C MET A 152 20.63 1.53 4.55
N MET A 153 20.46 0.25 4.19
CA MET A 153 21.49 -0.53 3.48
C MET A 153 21.79 0.03 2.09
N MET A 154 20.79 0.51 1.35
CA MET A 154 21.00 1.17 0.06
C MET A 154 21.79 2.48 0.20
N ILE A 155 21.51 3.29 1.22
CA ILE A 155 22.27 4.52 1.52
C ILE A 155 23.72 4.19 1.84
N LEU A 156 23.97 3.15 2.66
CA LEU A 156 25.33 2.69 2.96
C LEU A 156 26.05 2.22 1.69
N LEU A 157 25.39 1.47 0.80
CA LEU A 157 25.97 1.05 -0.48
C LEU A 157 26.31 2.23 -1.40
N LEU A 158 25.42 3.22 -1.51
CA LEU A 158 25.69 4.43 -2.29
C LEU A 158 26.86 5.23 -1.70
N SER A 159 26.94 5.31 -0.38
CA SER A 159 28.03 5.98 0.34
C SER A 159 29.37 5.25 0.16
N LEU A 160 29.37 3.92 0.06
CA LEU A 160 30.58 3.16 -0.32
C LEU A 160 30.92 3.35 -1.80
N GLY A 161 29.92 3.48 -2.66
CA GLY A 161 30.09 3.72 -4.09
C GLY A 161 30.91 4.97 -4.39
N THR A 162 30.81 6.02 -3.57
CA THR A 162 31.62 7.23 -3.73
C THR A 162 33.11 6.97 -3.50
N THR A 163 33.46 6.07 -2.59
CA THR A 163 34.87 5.71 -2.32
C THR A 163 35.54 4.96 -3.46
N PHE A 164 34.75 4.29 -4.32
CA PHE A 164 35.27 3.60 -5.50
C PHE A 164 35.48 4.53 -6.71
N LEU A 165 35.05 5.80 -6.64
CA LEU A 165 35.31 6.77 -7.70
C LEU A 165 36.76 7.25 -7.69
N ASP A 166 37.39 7.25 -6.51
CA ASP A 166 38.80 7.54 -6.38
C ASP A 166 39.63 6.28 -6.62
N ALA A 167 40.88 6.44 -7.09
CA ALA A 167 41.82 5.36 -7.30
C ALA A 167 42.27 4.76 -5.95
N LEU A 168 41.37 4.01 -5.31
CA LEU A 168 41.72 3.23 -4.12
C LEU A 168 42.57 2.04 -4.53
N GLU A 169 43.81 2.01 -4.04
CA GLU A 169 44.77 0.94 -4.30
C GLU A 169 44.98 0.05 -3.04
N GLY A 170 45.46 -1.17 -3.27
CA GLY A 170 45.89 -2.09 -2.21
C GLY A 170 44.78 -2.57 -1.25
N ASP A 171 45.13 -2.64 0.03
CA ASP A 171 44.32 -3.25 1.09
C ASP A 171 43.01 -2.51 1.38
N ALA A 172 42.99 -1.19 1.16
CA ALA A 172 41.79 -0.37 1.33
C ALA A 172 40.68 -0.86 0.40
N ARG A 173 40.96 -1.03 -0.90
CA ARG A 173 39.99 -1.49 -1.90
C ARG A 173 39.41 -2.87 -1.55
N MET A 174 40.26 -3.79 -1.10
CA MET A 174 39.81 -5.12 -0.66
C MET A 174 38.87 -5.02 0.55
N THR A 175 39.19 -4.14 1.49
CA THR A 175 38.38 -3.89 2.69
C THR A 175 37.00 -3.34 2.32
N TYR A 176 36.94 -2.27 1.51
CA TYR A 176 35.66 -1.70 1.05
C TYR A 176 34.84 -2.70 0.22
N SER A 177 35.49 -3.52 -0.60
CA SER A 177 34.82 -4.58 -1.37
C SER A 177 34.17 -5.62 -0.45
N ARG A 178 34.87 -6.08 0.60
CA ARG A 178 34.32 -7.00 1.60
C ARG A 178 33.13 -6.39 2.34
N ILE A 179 33.22 -5.11 2.72
CA ILE A 179 32.11 -4.39 3.38
C ILE A 179 30.90 -4.33 2.44
N ALA A 180 31.11 -3.96 1.16
CA ALA A 180 30.03 -3.89 0.17
C ALA A 180 29.35 -5.26 -0.05
N VAL A 181 30.12 -6.34 -0.15
CA VAL A 181 29.59 -7.72 -0.23
C VAL A 181 28.80 -8.08 1.04
N GLY A 182 29.29 -7.70 2.22
CA GLY A 182 28.59 -7.89 3.48
C GLY A 182 27.23 -7.19 3.52
N ILE A 183 27.16 -5.91 3.11
CA ILE A 183 25.91 -5.15 3.06
C ILE A 183 24.93 -5.77 2.06
N LEU A 184 25.41 -6.18 0.88
CA LEU A 184 24.59 -6.90 -0.10
C LEU A 184 24.05 -8.21 0.49
N GLY A 185 24.87 -8.96 1.22
CA GLY A 185 24.45 -10.18 1.93
C GLY A 185 23.32 -9.92 2.92
N VAL A 186 23.43 -8.86 3.74
CA VAL A 186 22.37 -8.44 4.67
C VAL A 186 21.10 -8.03 3.92
N LEU A 187 21.23 -7.27 2.84
CA LEU A 187 20.10 -6.86 2.00
C LEU A 187 19.34 -8.08 1.44
N TYR A 188 20.06 -9.05 0.87
CA TYR A 188 19.48 -10.29 0.36
C TYR A 188 18.84 -11.14 1.47
N PHE A 189 19.45 -11.16 2.65
CA PHE A 189 18.89 -11.86 3.80
C PHE A 189 17.57 -11.25 4.27
N VAL A 190 17.47 -9.92 4.40
CA VAL A 190 16.20 -9.23 4.73
C VAL A 190 15.13 -9.51 3.67
N ALA A 191 15.48 -9.45 2.39
CA ALA A 191 14.57 -9.78 1.31
C ALA A 191 14.09 -11.24 1.36
N PHE A 192 14.99 -12.17 1.68
CA PHE A 192 14.66 -13.58 1.88
C PHE A 192 13.69 -13.79 3.05
N LEU A 193 13.92 -13.14 4.20
CA LEU A 193 13.01 -13.21 5.34
C LEU A 193 11.61 -12.69 4.99
N LEU A 194 11.53 -11.58 4.24
CA LEU A 194 10.25 -11.06 3.74
C LEU A 194 9.55 -12.03 2.79
N LEU A 195 10.31 -12.71 1.91
CA LEU A 195 9.77 -13.73 1.03
C LEU A 195 9.22 -14.91 1.82
N CYS A 196 9.96 -15.42 2.80
CA CYS A 196 9.48 -16.48 3.70
C CYS A 196 8.20 -16.05 4.45
N ALA A 197 8.16 -14.82 4.97
CA ALA A 197 6.97 -14.28 5.64
C ALA A 197 5.77 -14.16 4.68
N ALA A 198 5.99 -13.74 3.44
CA ALA A 198 4.96 -13.65 2.42
C ALA A 198 4.43 -15.04 2.01
N LEU A 199 5.32 -16.02 1.82
CA LEU A 199 4.95 -17.40 1.53
C LEU A 199 4.16 -18.02 2.68
N TYR A 200 4.62 -17.80 3.91
CA TYR A 200 3.92 -18.24 5.12
C TYR A 200 2.50 -17.65 5.20
N ALA A 201 2.36 -16.34 5.00
CA ALA A 201 1.06 -15.66 4.98
C ALA A 201 0.14 -16.21 3.88
N LEU A 202 0.69 -16.51 2.70
CA LEU A 202 -0.05 -17.09 1.58
C LEU A 202 -0.53 -18.53 1.89
N CYS A 203 0.35 -19.38 2.43
CA CYS A 203 0.06 -20.77 2.78
C CYS A 203 -1.01 -20.88 3.87
N HIS A 204 -0.95 -20.03 4.90
CA HIS A 204 -1.96 -20.01 5.96
C HIS A 204 -3.23 -19.23 5.59
N LYS A 205 -3.34 -18.71 4.35
CA LYS A 205 -4.45 -17.85 3.88
C LYS A 205 -4.75 -16.70 4.85
N VAL A 206 -3.75 -16.24 5.59
CA VAL A 206 -3.93 -15.14 6.53
C VAL A 206 -4.10 -13.88 5.70
N SER A 207 -5.28 -13.27 5.79
CA SER A 207 -5.51 -11.97 5.18
C SER A 207 -4.61 -10.97 5.90
N MET A 208 -3.61 -10.41 5.19
CA MET A 208 -2.79 -9.32 5.72
C MET A 208 -3.72 -8.16 6.13
N GLY A 209 -3.71 -7.85 7.43
CA GLY A 209 -4.56 -6.88 8.12
C GLY A 209 -5.70 -7.49 8.94
N SER A 210 -5.76 -8.81 9.13
CA SER A 210 -6.76 -9.47 9.99
C SER A 210 -6.40 -9.41 11.48
N SER A 211 -7.38 -9.53 12.37
CA SER A 211 -7.16 -9.64 13.83
C SER A 211 -6.38 -10.89 14.25
N GLU A 212 -6.31 -11.90 13.38
CA GLU A 212 -5.56 -13.14 13.60
C GLU A 212 -4.14 -13.10 13.04
N GLU A 213 -3.56 -11.91 12.86
CA GLU A 213 -2.16 -11.80 12.45
C GLU A 213 -1.21 -12.39 13.48
N HIS A 214 -0.19 -13.10 12.99
CA HIS A 214 0.87 -13.64 13.84
C HIS A 214 1.68 -12.51 14.48
N TRP A 215 2.00 -12.69 15.76
CA TRP A 215 2.75 -11.73 16.59
C TRP A 215 4.08 -11.26 15.98
N VAL A 216 4.69 -12.05 15.10
CA VAL A 216 5.94 -11.71 14.39
C VAL A 216 5.70 -10.61 13.34
N LEU A 217 4.57 -10.64 12.62
CA LEU A 217 4.25 -9.66 11.58
C LEU A 217 3.85 -8.30 12.18
N THR A 218 3.21 -8.34 13.34
CA THR A 218 2.75 -7.16 14.09
C THR A 218 3.81 -6.57 15.02
N LEU A 219 5.01 -7.18 15.11
CA LEU A 219 6.07 -6.79 16.06
C LEU A 219 5.61 -6.77 17.53
N GLY A 220 4.66 -7.63 17.88
CA GLY A 220 4.02 -7.65 19.21
C GLY A 220 2.63 -8.29 19.16
N ARG A 221 2.09 -8.69 20.31
CA ARG A 221 0.71 -9.21 20.36
C ARG A 221 -0.27 -8.02 20.35
N PRO A 222 -1.19 -7.93 19.39
CA PRO A 222 -2.25 -6.93 19.47
C PRO A 222 -3.12 -7.22 20.72
N PRO A 223 -3.66 -6.18 21.39
CA PRO A 223 -4.60 -6.40 22.48
C PRO A 223 -5.81 -7.16 21.96
N SER A 224 -6.31 -8.10 22.77
CA SER A 224 -7.48 -8.89 22.40
C SER A 224 -8.72 -8.01 22.26
N THR A 225 -9.63 -8.37 21.36
CA THR A 225 -10.89 -7.64 21.17
C THR A 225 -11.68 -7.52 22.48
N THR A 226 -11.66 -8.56 23.33
CA THR A 226 -12.31 -8.55 24.64
C THR A 226 -11.70 -7.51 25.58
N GLN A 227 -10.36 -7.44 25.68
CA GLN A 227 -9.67 -6.41 26.48
C GLN A 227 -9.97 -5.00 25.97
N LEU A 228 -10.05 -4.81 24.65
CA LEU A 228 -10.44 -3.51 24.08
C LEU A 228 -11.89 -3.16 24.44
N CYS A 229 -12.83 -4.11 24.34
CA CYS A 229 -14.22 -3.92 24.75
C CYS A 229 -14.34 -3.58 26.24
N GLU A 230 -13.65 -4.33 27.11
CA GLU A 230 -13.60 -4.07 28.55
C GLU A 230 -13.03 -2.67 28.86
N ALA A 231 -11.97 -2.26 28.15
CA ALA A 231 -11.40 -0.92 28.29
C ALA A 231 -12.37 0.18 27.83
N PHE A 232 -13.13 -0.04 26.74
CA PHE A 232 -14.16 0.90 26.28
C PHE A 232 -15.33 1.00 27.26
N GLU A 233 -15.77 -0.11 27.85
CA GLU A 233 -16.81 -0.14 28.87
C GLU A 233 -16.36 0.61 30.13
N ALA A 234 -15.14 0.34 30.60
CA ALA A 234 -14.54 1.06 31.73
C ALA A 234 -14.45 2.57 31.45
N LEU A 235 -14.05 2.97 30.23
CA LEU A 235 -14.00 4.36 29.81
C LEU A 235 -15.40 5.00 29.77
N GLN A 236 -16.42 4.27 29.31
CA GLN A 236 -17.80 4.74 29.31
C GLN A 236 -18.32 4.98 30.74
N ILE A 237 -18.06 4.05 31.66
CA ILE A 237 -18.43 4.20 33.07
C ILE A 237 -17.72 5.40 33.69
N ALA A 238 -16.42 5.56 33.44
CA ALA A 238 -15.66 6.72 33.89
C ALA A 238 -16.24 8.03 33.33
N TYR A 239 -16.60 8.07 32.05
CA TYR A 239 -17.21 9.24 31.42
C TYR A 239 -18.58 9.61 32.01
N GLN A 240 -19.37 8.63 32.44
CA GLN A 240 -20.68 8.86 33.06
C GLN A 240 -20.57 9.31 34.53
N THR A 241 -19.49 8.95 35.22
CA THR A 241 -19.30 9.18 36.67
C THR A 241 -18.47 10.42 36.97
N VAL A 242 -17.55 10.79 36.08
CA VAL A 242 -16.62 11.90 36.27
C VAL A 242 -17.17 13.17 35.62
N ASP A 243 -17.03 14.32 36.31
CA ASP A 243 -17.42 15.61 35.75
C ASP A 243 -16.62 15.96 34.49
N SER A 244 -17.32 16.53 33.51
CA SER A 244 -16.79 16.93 32.21
C SER A 244 -15.52 17.79 32.29
N ALA A 245 -15.43 18.70 33.27
CA ALA A 245 -14.26 19.56 33.47
C ALA A 245 -12.99 18.78 33.85
N VAL A 246 -13.14 17.68 34.60
CA VAL A 246 -12.01 16.82 34.97
C VAL A 246 -11.53 16.03 33.76
N ILE A 247 -12.44 15.58 32.90
CA ILE A 247 -12.11 14.87 31.66
C ILE A 247 -11.40 15.81 30.69
N GLU A 248 -11.87 17.05 30.53
CA GLU A 248 -11.23 18.06 29.69
C GLU A 248 -9.79 18.31 30.15
N LYS A 249 -9.60 18.53 31.46
CA LYS A 249 -8.26 18.69 32.04
C LYS A 249 -7.38 17.45 31.81
N ALA A 250 -7.91 16.24 32.01
CA ALA A 250 -7.16 15.01 31.79
C ALA A 250 -6.74 14.84 30.32
N ILE A 251 -7.60 15.22 29.37
CA ILE A 251 -7.28 15.23 27.93
C ILE A 251 -6.24 16.30 27.62
N ASP A 252 -6.30 17.47 28.26
CA ASP A 252 -5.31 18.54 28.07
C ASP A 252 -3.93 18.19 28.62
N ASP A 253 -3.88 17.40 29.71
CA ASP A 253 -2.65 16.88 30.29
C ASP A 253 -1.99 15.78 29.42
N LEU A 254 -2.71 15.21 28.45
CA LEU A 254 -2.15 14.24 27.51
C LEU A 254 -1.13 14.89 26.56
N SER A 255 -0.09 14.12 26.22
CA SER A 255 0.87 14.53 25.20
C SER A 255 0.19 14.80 23.85
N VAL A 256 0.82 15.63 23.01
CA VAL A 256 0.29 15.91 21.66
C VAL A 256 0.16 14.61 20.83
N TYR A 257 1.04 13.64 21.05
CA TYR A 257 0.98 12.34 20.38
C TYR A 257 -0.25 11.53 20.82
N ASP A 258 -0.49 11.45 22.13
CA ASP A 258 -1.61 10.69 22.69
C ASP A 258 -2.95 11.31 22.32
N ARG A 259 -3.06 12.65 22.34
CA ARG A 259 -4.26 13.35 21.85
C ARG A 259 -4.55 13.05 20.39
N ARG A 260 -3.52 13.03 19.53
CA ARG A 260 -3.67 12.66 18.11
C ARG A 260 -4.07 11.20 17.94
N MET A 261 -3.50 10.30 18.73
CA MET A 261 -3.86 8.89 18.72
C MET A 261 -5.31 8.67 19.17
N LEU A 262 -5.73 9.32 20.25
CA LEU A 262 -7.12 9.31 20.73
C LEU A 262 -8.08 9.84 19.67
N ALA A 263 -7.78 10.99 19.05
CA ALA A 263 -8.58 11.55 17.97
C ALA A 263 -8.68 10.59 16.76
N ALA A 264 -7.59 9.89 16.42
CA ALA A 264 -7.58 8.88 15.37
C ALA A 264 -8.46 7.67 15.71
N VAL A 265 -8.40 7.18 16.95
CA VAL A 265 -9.27 6.09 17.44
C VAL A 265 -10.74 6.52 17.36
N LEU A 266 -11.09 7.69 17.89
CA LEU A 266 -12.47 8.21 17.86
C LEU A 266 -12.99 8.36 16.42
N THR A 267 -12.17 8.91 15.52
CA THR A 267 -12.52 9.06 14.09
C THR A 267 -12.67 7.70 13.39
N THR A 268 -11.99 6.66 13.88
CA THR A 268 -12.09 5.29 13.34
C THR A 268 -13.35 4.57 13.79
N VAL A 269 -13.68 4.67 15.07
CA VAL A 269 -14.76 3.91 15.71
C VAL A 269 -16.12 4.59 15.54
N ALA A 270 -16.19 5.92 15.60
CA ALA A 270 -17.47 6.64 15.58
C ALA A 270 -18.36 6.36 14.35
N PRO A 271 -17.83 6.28 13.11
CA PRO A 271 -18.64 5.92 11.94
C PRO A 271 -19.22 4.49 12.02
N MET A 272 -18.49 3.56 12.65
CA MET A 272 -18.94 2.16 12.80
C MET A 272 -20.14 2.05 13.77
N LEU A 273 -20.27 3.01 14.69
CA LEU A 273 -21.37 3.08 15.66
C LEU A 273 -22.57 3.91 15.14
N GLY A 274 -22.57 4.34 13.87
CA GLY A 274 -23.66 5.11 13.27
C GLY A 274 -23.70 6.59 13.67
N ASN A 275 -22.65 7.12 14.33
CA ASN A 275 -22.60 8.51 14.80
C ASN A 275 -21.86 9.45 13.81
N ASP A 276 -22.31 9.46 12.56
CA ASP A 276 -21.53 9.98 11.41
C ASP A 276 -21.46 11.51 11.31
N ARG A 277 -22.35 12.26 11.97
CA ARG A 277 -22.53 13.70 11.71
C ARG A 277 -21.77 14.63 12.65
N ARG A 278 -21.43 14.22 13.88
CA ARG A 278 -20.82 15.11 14.90
C ARG A 278 -19.33 14.88 15.14
N MET A 279 -18.74 13.78 14.67
CA MET A 279 -17.36 13.37 15.02
C MET A 279 -16.37 13.40 13.84
N LYS A 280 -16.54 14.29 12.87
CA LYS A 280 -15.58 14.46 11.76
C LYS A 280 -14.38 15.31 12.20
N LEU A 281 -13.59 14.79 13.13
CA LEU A 281 -12.35 15.44 13.60
C LEU A 281 -11.24 15.36 12.54
N ALA A 282 -11.26 14.33 11.67
CA ALA A 282 -10.32 14.20 10.55
C ALA A 282 -10.98 13.58 9.31
N ARG A 283 -10.52 14.00 8.12
CA ARG A 283 -10.99 13.50 6.83
C ARG A 283 -10.26 12.19 6.51
N ARG A 284 -10.87 11.03 6.80
CA ARG A 284 -10.28 9.70 6.56
C ARG A 284 -10.90 9.00 5.35
N LEU A 285 -10.12 8.16 4.66
CA LEU A 285 -10.68 7.21 3.70
C LEU A 285 -11.37 6.07 4.46
N SER A 286 -12.69 5.94 4.28
CA SER A 286 -13.40 4.73 4.67
C SER A 286 -13.24 3.70 3.56
N VAL A 287 -12.23 2.84 3.70
CA VAL A 287 -12.15 1.60 2.92
C VAL A 287 -12.64 0.50 3.85
N THR A 288 -13.93 0.50 4.14
CA THR A 288 -14.54 -0.71 4.68
C THR A 288 -14.44 -1.72 3.56
N THR A 289 -13.53 -2.70 3.69
CA THR A 289 -13.69 -3.98 2.99
C THR A 289 -14.88 -4.66 3.62
N THR A 290 -16.08 -4.11 3.38
CA THR A 290 -17.32 -4.84 3.59
C THR A 290 -17.13 -6.08 2.74
N SER A 291 -16.92 -7.22 3.39
CA SER A 291 -16.79 -8.50 2.73
C SER A 291 -17.92 -8.59 1.72
N LEU A 292 -17.62 -8.89 0.45
CA LEU A 292 -18.63 -9.15 -0.56
C LEU A 292 -19.67 -10.19 -0.06
N ALA A 293 -19.29 -11.03 0.91
CA ALA A 293 -20.20 -11.92 1.62
C ALA A 293 -21.32 -11.19 2.37
N SER A 294 -21.07 -10.06 3.05
CA SER A 294 -22.13 -9.34 3.76
C SER A 294 -23.04 -8.55 2.80
N MET A 295 -22.55 -8.15 1.62
CA MET A 295 -23.41 -7.59 0.57
C MET A 295 -24.27 -8.67 -0.09
N SER A 296 -23.74 -9.88 -0.31
CA SER A 296 -24.52 -11.04 -0.77
C SER A 296 -25.63 -11.41 0.21
N VAL A 297 -25.35 -11.40 1.52
CA VAL A 297 -26.36 -11.69 2.55
C VAL A 297 -27.44 -10.60 2.59
N ARG A 298 -27.07 -9.33 2.41
CA ARG A 298 -28.06 -8.23 2.34
C ARG A 298 -28.89 -8.25 1.05
N SER A 299 -28.31 -8.65 -0.09
CA SER A 299 -29.08 -8.82 -1.33
C SER A 299 -29.97 -10.06 -1.29
N GLN A 300 -29.53 -11.15 -0.65
CA GLN A 300 -30.34 -12.34 -0.44
C GLN A 300 -31.50 -12.07 0.53
N GLY A 301 -31.25 -11.39 1.65
CA GLY A 301 -32.30 -11.00 2.59
C GLY A 301 -33.32 -10.03 1.99
N ALA A 302 -32.88 -9.08 1.14
CA ALA A 302 -33.80 -8.19 0.42
C ALA A 302 -34.63 -8.94 -0.63
N ALA A 303 -34.02 -9.87 -1.40
CA ALA A 303 -34.73 -10.68 -2.39
C ALA A 303 -35.70 -11.70 -1.75
N GLU A 304 -35.36 -12.26 -0.58
CA GLU A 304 -36.27 -13.12 0.19
C GLU A 304 -37.42 -12.34 0.81
N ALA A 305 -37.16 -11.13 1.34
CA ALA A 305 -38.22 -10.25 1.82
C ALA A 305 -39.18 -9.83 0.69
N GLU A 306 -38.65 -9.55 -0.51
CA GLU A 306 -39.46 -9.25 -1.69
C GLU A 306 -40.27 -10.48 -2.15
N ARG A 307 -39.69 -11.68 -2.15
CA ARG A 307 -40.43 -12.94 -2.40
C ARG A 307 -41.52 -13.23 -1.36
N ALA A 308 -41.27 -12.94 -0.09
CA ALA A 308 -42.26 -13.14 0.98
C ALA A 308 -43.43 -12.13 0.89
N SER A 309 -43.20 -10.96 0.30
CA SER A 309 -44.22 -9.93 0.08
C SER A 309 -45.03 -10.10 -1.21
N SER A 310 -44.60 -10.97 -2.13
CA SER A 310 -45.34 -11.24 -3.36
C SER A 310 -46.61 -12.03 -3.02
N PRO A 311 -47.81 -11.54 -3.38
CA PRO A 311 -49.07 -12.21 -3.04
C PRO A 311 -49.08 -13.61 -3.64
N GLN A 312 -49.29 -14.62 -2.78
CA GLN A 312 -49.45 -16.00 -3.23
C GLN A 312 -50.56 -16.03 -4.30
N PRO A 313 -50.32 -16.64 -5.47
CA PRO A 313 -51.38 -16.85 -6.44
C PRO A 313 -52.50 -17.62 -5.75
N GLN A 314 -53.70 -17.02 -5.74
CA GLN A 314 -54.91 -17.64 -5.20
C GLN A 314 -55.03 -19.06 -5.75
N LYS A 315 -54.96 -20.02 -4.83
CA LYS A 315 -55.15 -21.44 -5.10
C LYS A 315 -56.58 -21.60 -5.61
N VAL A 316 -56.76 -21.69 -6.93
CA VAL A 316 -58.04 -22.03 -7.54
C VAL A 316 -58.41 -23.41 -7.03
N GLU A 317 -59.44 -23.45 -6.21
CA GLU A 317 -60.03 -24.63 -5.60
C GLU A 317 -60.68 -25.46 -6.70
N SER A 318 -59.89 -26.35 -7.30
CA SER A 318 -60.35 -27.33 -8.28
C SER A 318 -61.06 -28.46 -7.55
N THR A 319 -62.37 -28.51 -7.72
CA THR A 319 -63.29 -29.56 -7.27
C THR A 319 -62.75 -30.95 -7.57
N GLU A 320 -62.47 -31.72 -6.52
CA GLU A 320 -62.11 -33.14 -6.60
C GLU A 320 -63.31 -33.98 -7.08
N VAL A 321 -63.07 -34.73 -8.16
CA VAL A 321 -63.90 -35.85 -8.64
C VAL A 321 -63.34 -37.14 -8.02
N PRO A 322 -64.19 -38.07 -7.54
CA PRO A 322 -63.77 -39.23 -6.76
C PRO A 322 -62.98 -40.29 -7.56
N PRO A 323 -62.26 -41.19 -6.86
CA PRO A 323 -61.13 -41.92 -7.39
C PRO A 323 -61.52 -43.22 -8.10
N SER A 324 -60.92 -43.46 -9.27
CA SER A 324 -60.84 -44.79 -9.87
C SER A 324 -59.56 -45.50 -9.42
N ALA A 325 -59.77 -46.61 -8.72
CA ALA A 325 -58.74 -47.57 -8.38
C ALA A 325 -58.08 -48.14 -9.65
N HIS A 326 -56.74 -48.28 -9.64
CA HIS A 326 -56.08 -49.57 -9.93
C HIS A 326 -54.53 -49.47 -9.91
N ILE A 327 -53.95 -50.46 -9.22
CA ILE A 327 -52.72 -51.20 -9.55
C ILE A 327 -51.37 -50.63 -9.08
N ARG A 328 -50.96 -51.21 -7.93
CA ARG A 328 -49.60 -51.65 -7.56
C ARG A 328 -48.61 -51.77 -8.73
N ARG A 329 -47.39 -51.26 -8.52
CA ARG A 329 -46.18 -52.10 -8.53
C ARG A 329 -45.05 -51.45 -7.75
N GLU A 330 -44.50 -52.25 -6.84
CA GLU A 330 -43.22 -52.10 -6.18
C GLU A 330 -42.09 -51.89 -7.19
N VAL A 331 -40.99 -51.24 -6.80
CA VAL A 331 -39.64 -51.79 -6.86
C VAL A 331 -38.68 -50.88 -6.08
N ALA A 332 -37.84 -51.54 -5.29
CA ALA A 332 -36.80 -51.05 -4.41
C ALA A 332 -35.59 -50.43 -5.11
N GLN A 333 -34.77 -49.69 -4.33
CA GLN A 333 -33.29 -49.82 -4.16
C GLN A 333 -32.67 -48.45 -3.84
N SER A 334 -32.12 -48.31 -2.62
CA SER A 334 -30.68 -48.38 -2.30
C SER A 334 -30.02 -47.01 -2.44
N ALA A 335 -29.84 -46.22 -1.37
CA ALA A 335 -28.79 -46.35 -0.36
C ALA A 335 -27.40 -46.55 -1.00
N TYR A 336 -26.63 -45.47 -1.11
CA TYR A 336 -25.17 -45.47 -1.12
C TYR A 336 -24.67 -44.12 -0.58
N ILE A 337 -24.02 -44.23 0.59
CA ILE A 337 -22.84 -43.51 1.13
C ILE A 337 -22.83 -41.99 1.07
#